data_AF-A0A5B7AWS2-F1
#
_entry.id   AF-A0A5B7AWS2-F1
#
_cell.length_a   1.000
_cell.length_b   1.000
_cell.length_c   1.000
_cell.angle_alpha   90.00
_cell.angle_beta   90.00
_cell.angle_gamma   90.00
#
_symmetry.space_group_name_H-M   'P 1'
#
loop_
_entity.id
_entity.type
_entity.pdbx_description
1 polymer ?
#
loop_
_entity_poly.entity_id
_entity_poly.type
_entity_poly.pdbx_seq_one_letter_code
_entity_poly.pdbx_strand_id
1 'polypeptide(L)'
;TISSGGGFSCGILKNNSRVMCWGNNTGAEIQRQFSNFTMLSLVAGESHACGVTENGTLICKGSNVGGQLDVPSHSAFKFSNMALGGHHSCAIQRENGLLICWGPKRLLEFASNVTNSVSFESIVAGLDFTCGLTTKNLSLICWGPGWSSVVLVPLTMVIPGPCVQSSCSICGVYPNSDSLCAGSGSICKSCQIELPIPALLPPPPP
;
A
#
# COMPACT_ATOMS: atom_id res chain seq x y z
N THR A 1 5.80 6.59 11.07
CA THR A 1 5.92 6.16 9.65
C THR A 1 6.77 7.15 8.91
N ILE A 2 7.68 6.67 8.05
CA ILE A 2 8.48 7.49 7.13
C ILE A 2 8.35 6.86 5.73
N SER A 3 8.20 7.70 4.71
CA SER A 3 8.18 7.30 3.30
C SER A 3 9.02 8.27 2.47
N SER A 4 9.65 7.76 1.41
CA SER A 4 10.52 8.56 0.53
C SER A 4 9.99 8.57 -0.90
N GLY A 5 10.13 9.72 -1.55
CA GLY A 5 9.80 9.97 -2.95
C GLY A 5 11.02 10.37 -3.79
N GLY A 6 10.78 11.06 -4.90
CA GLY A 6 11.80 11.49 -5.88
C GLY A 6 12.65 12.67 -5.40
N GLY A 7 13.39 12.50 -4.30
CA GLY A 7 14.23 13.54 -3.70
C GLY A 7 13.63 14.27 -2.50
N PHE A 8 12.54 13.74 -1.94
CA PHE A 8 12.02 14.15 -0.64
C PHE A 8 11.67 12.93 0.21
N SER A 9 11.58 13.14 1.52
CA SER A 9 11.02 12.17 2.44
C SER A 9 9.99 12.86 3.32
N CYS A 10 8.96 12.11 3.71
CA CYS A 10 7.93 12.59 4.62
C CYS A 10 7.74 11.58 5.75
N GLY A 11 7.50 12.09 6.94
CA GLY A 11 7.16 11.32 8.12
C GLY A 11 5.90 11.83 8.80
N ILE A 12 5.30 10.97 9.60
CA ILE A 12 4.18 11.34 10.49
C ILE A 12 4.76 11.57 11.88
N LEU A 13 4.53 12.75 12.44
CA LEU A 13 4.96 13.10 13.78
C LEU A 13 4.15 12.35 14.84
N LYS A 14 4.84 11.72 15.79
CA LYS A 14 4.22 10.90 16.84
C LYS A 14 3.32 11.71 17.80
N ASN A 15 3.58 13.00 17.96
CA ASN A 15 2.90 13.84 18.96
C ASN A 15 1.56 14.41 18.49
N ASN A 16 1.37 14.62 17.18
CA ASN A 16 0.20 15.31 16.65
C ASN A 16 -0.31 14.74 15.32
N SER A 17 0.22 13.59 14.89
CA SER A 17 -0.17 12.91 13.64
C SER A 17 -0.01 13.77 12.38
N ARG A 18 0.73 14.89 12.42
CA ARG A 18 0.93 15.76 11.25
C ARG A 18 2.06 15.24 10.36
N VAL A 19 1.93 15.54 9.07
CA VAL A 19 2.97 15.24 8.08
C VAL A 19 4.07 16.28 8.17
N MET A 20 5.32 15.82 8.24
CA MET A 20 6.52 16.62 8.13
C MET A 20 7.36 16.06 6.99
N CYS A 21 7.80 16.91 6.06
CA CYS A 21 8.61 16.52 4.92
C CYS A 21 9.93 17.30 4.87
N TRP A 22 10.95 16.69 4.28
CA TRP A 22 12.26 17.27 4.07
C TRP A 22 12.83 16.83 2.72
N GLY A 23 13.83 17.55 2.22
CA GLY A 23 14.44 17.33 0.90
C GLY A 23 14.12 18.46 -0.06
N ASN A 24 13.76 18.13 -1.30
CA ASN A 24 13.49 19.11 -2.36
C ASN A 24 12.17 19.90 -2.13
N ASN A 25 11.91 20.86 -3.03
CA ASN A 25 10.72 21.72 -2.98
C ASN A 25 9.40 20.94 -3.06
N THR A 26 9.38 19.76 -3.68
CA THR A 26 8.20 18.90 -3.75
C THR A 26 7.78 18.42 -2.35
N GLY A 27 8.75 18.08 -1.48
CA GLY A 27 8.47 17.74 -0.10
C GLY A 27 7.80 18.88 0.67
N ALA A 28 8.30 20.11 0.51
CA ALA A 28 7.71 21.30 1.15
C ALA A 28 6.29 21.60 0.65
N GLU A 29 6.03 21.42 -0.65
CA GLU A 29 4.70 21.53 -1.25
C GLU A 29 3.73 20.51 -0.64
N ILE A 30 4.12 19.23 -0.62
CA ILE A 30 3.33 18.14 -0.07
C ILE A 30 3.01 18.39 1.41
N GLN A 31 3.99 18.78 2.22
CA GLN A 31 3.77 19.13 3.63
C GLN A 31 2.71 20.23 3.78
N ARG A 32 2.79 21.30 2.99
CA ARG A 32 1.82 22.41 3.05
C ARG A 32 0.42 21.96 2.68
N GLN A 33 0.29 21.14 1.64
CA GLN A 33 -0.98 20.59 1.19
C GLN A 33 -1.61 19.62 2.22
N PHE A 34 -0.80 18.99 3.07
CA PHE A 34 -1.26 18.16 4.18
C PHE A 34 -1.46 18.90 5.50
N SER A 35 -1.21 20.21 5.57
CA SER A 35 -1.22 20.98 6.82
C SER A 35 -2.51 20.83 7.63
N ASN A 36 -3.68 20.73 6.98
CA ASN A 36 -4.98 20.62 7.66
C ASN A 36 -5.40 19.18 8.00
N PHE A 37 -4.52 18.19 7.85
CA PHE A 37 -4.85 16.79 8.04
C PHE A 37 -3.97 16.13 9.10
N THR A 38 -4.58 15.25 9.89
CA THR A 38 -3.88 14.25 10.70
C THR A 38 -3.89 12.92 9.97
N MET A 39 -2.75 12.24 9.95
CA MET A 39 -2.54 11.00 9.19
C MET A 39 -2.15 9.84 10.09
N LEU A 40 -2.72 8.67 9.82
CA LEU A 40 -2.33 7.39 10.39
C LEU A 40 -1.21 6.71 9.58
N SER A 41 -1.24 6.86 8.26
CA SER A 41 -0.25 6.28 7.36
C SER A 41 0.04 7.22 6.20
N LEU A 42 1.22 7.04 5.60
CA LEU A 42 1.70 7.85 4.49
C LEU A 42 2.58 7.00 3.58
N VAL A 43 2.34 7.10 2.28
CA VAL A 43 3.15 6.52 1.21
C VAL A 43 3.48 7.62 0.23
N ALA A 44 4.73 7.66 -0.25
CA ALA A 44 5.22 8.66 -1.21
C ALA A 44 5.60 7.96 -2.52
N GLY A 45 5.26 8.60 -3.64
CA GLY A 45 5.77 8.31 -4.98
C GLY A 45 6.82 9.35 -5.38
N GLU A 46 7.12 9.45 -6.68
CA GLU A 46 8.16 10.36 -7.17
C GLU A 46 7.84 11.83 -6.85
N SER A 47 6.61 12.26 -7.10
CA SER A 47 6.19 13.67 -6.99
C SER A 47 4.85 13.88 -6.29
N HIS A 48 4.31 12.82 -5.68
CA HIS A 48 3.07 12.83 -4.91
C HIS A 48 3.18 11.96 -3.66
N ALA A 49 2.25 12.14 -2.74
CA ALA A 49 2.10 11.29 -1.58
C ALA A 49 0.61 11.09 -1.26
N CYS A 50 0.27 9.88 -0.81
CA CYS A 50 -1.06 9.51 -0.35
C CYS A 50 -0.99 9.10 1.13
N GLY A 51 -1.96 9.56 1.91
CA GLY A 51 -2.08 9.22 3.32
C GLY A 51 -3.50 8.85 3.69
N VAL A 52 -3.62 8.06 4.76
CA VAL A 52 -4.91 7.71 5.36
C VAL A 52 -5.08 8.54 6.62
N THR A 53 -6.18 9.25 6.71
CA THR A 53 -6.55 10.07 7.88
C THR A 53 -7.13 9.21 9.00
N GLU A 54 -7.26 9.78 10.21
CA GLU A 54 -7.81 9.08 11.38
C GLU A 54 -9.27 8.61 11.20
N ASN A 55 -10.04 9.31 10.37
CA ASN A 55 -11.41 8.91 10.01
C ASN A 55 -11.47 7.91 8.84
N GLY A 56 -10.33 7.37 8.39
CA GLY A 56 -10.29 6.35 7.33
C GLY A 56 -10.47 6.91 5.91
N THR A 57 -10.22 8.20 5.70
CA THR A 57 -10.25 8.83 4.37
C THR A 57 -8.87 8.78 3.72
N LEU A 58 -8.82 8.36 2.46
CA LEU A 58 -7.62 8.36 1.63
C LEU A 58 -7.48 9.71 0.91
N ILE A 59 -6.34 10.37 1.12
CA ILE A 59 -6.04 11.69 0.55
C ILE A 59 -4.68 11.65 -0.13
N CYS A 60 -4.64 12.05 -1.39
CA CYS A 60 -3.41 12.18 -2.17
C CYS A 60 -3.12 13.66 -2.49
N LYS A 61 -1.86 14.07 -2.41
CA LYS A 61 -1.36 15.44 -2.62
C LYS A 61 -0.06 15.43 -3.43
N GLY A 62 0.25 16.54 -4.09
CA GLY A 62 1.41 16.70 -4.99
C GLY A 62 1.02 16.83 -6.46
N SER A 63 1.84 16.29 -7.35
CA SER A 63 1.60 16.33 -8.81
C SER A 63 0.43 15.43 -9.23
N ASN A 64 -0.40 15.90 -10.16
CA ASN A 64 -1.47 15.11 -10.78
C ASN A 64 -1.40 15.08 -12.32
N VAL A 65 -0.22 15.30 -12.91
CA VAL A 65 -0.07 15.41 -14.38
C VAL A 65 -0.55 14.15 -15.11
N GLY A 66 -0.41 12.98 -14.49
CA GLY A 66 -0.83 11.68 -15.03
C GLY A 66 -2.16 11.17 -14.48
N GLY A 67 -2.83 11.90 -13.59
CA GLY A 67 -4.01 11.41 -12.85
C GLY A 67 -3.67 10.51 -11.65
N GLN A 68 -2.42 10.55 -11.14
CA GLN A 68 -1.97 9.72 -10.01
C GLN A 68 -2.64 10.03 -8.66
N LEU A 69 -3.35 11.16 -8.56
CA LEU A 69 -4.15 11.54 -7.39
C LEU A 69 -5.63 11.17 -7.54
N ASP A 70 -6.07 10.69 -8.71
CA ASP A 70 -7.47 10.40 -9.03
C ASP A 70 -7.89 9.04 -8.46
N VAL A 71 -7.88 8.95 -7.13
CA VAL A 71 -8.19 7.74 -6.38
C VAL A 71 -9.62 7.23 -6.69
N PRO A 72 -9.79 5.95 -7.07
CA PRO A 72 -11.10 5.38 -7.39
C PRO A 72 -12.08 5.35 -6.20
N SER A 73 -11.55 5.40 -4.98
CA SER A 73 -12.34 5.56 -3.77
C SER A 73 -11.55 6.29 -2.71
N HIS A 74 -12.18 7.26 -2.07
CA HIS A 74 -11.60 7.96 -0.92
C HIS A 74 -11.75 7.19 0.40
N SER A 75 -12.37 6.00 0.40
CA SER A 75 -12.45 5.17 1.61
C SER A 75 -11.22 4.28 1.72
N ALA A 76 -10.39 4.51 2.73
CA ALA A 76 -9.20 3.70 2.98
C ALA A 76 -9.53 2.25 3.34
N PHE A 77 -10.74 1.99 3.86
CA PHE A 77 -11.20 0.63 4.19
C PHE A 77 -11.30 -0.29 2.96
N LYS A 78 -11.41 0.29 1.76
CA LYS A 78 -11.39 -0.49 0.51
C LYS A 78 -10.02 -1.06 0.18
N PHE A 79 -8.95 -0.56 0.78
CA PHE A 79 -7.59 -0.94 0.45
C PHE A 79 -6.85 -1.58 1.64
N SER A 80 -5.98 -2.53 1.36
CA SER A 80 -5.10 -3.18 2.35
C SER A 80 -3.65 -2.71 2.24
N ASN A 81 -3.18 -2.39 1.02
CA ASN A 81 -1.83 -1.91 0.75
C ASN A 81 -1.85 -0.92 -0.43
N MET A 82 -0.88 -0.01 -0.50
CA MET A 82 -0.73 0.97 -1.57
C MET A 82 0.74 1.13 -1.96
N ALA A 83 0.97 1.31 -3.25
CA ALA A 83 2.28 1.59 -3.83
C ALA A 83 2.17 2.74 -4.83
N LEU A 84 3.04 3.75 -4.69
CA LEU A 84 3.04 4.95 -5.51
C LEU A 84 4.31 4.98 -6.36
N GLY A 85 4.15 5.12 -7.68
CA GLY A 85 5.26 5.25 -8.62
C GLY A 85 5.54 6.69 -9.04
N GLY A 86 6.01 6.89 -10.26
CA GLY A 86 6.29 8.20 -10.84
C GLY A 86 5.02 8.97 -11.21
N HIS A 87 4.20 8.32 -12.04
CA HIS A 87 2.95 8.88 -12.54
C HIS A 87 1.74 7.98 -12.30
N HIS A 88 1.89 6.88 -11.57
CA HIS A 88 0.81 5.98 -11.22
C HIS A 88 0.78 5.69 -9.72
N SER A 89 -0.37 5.21 -9.29
CA SER A 89 -0.60 4.70 -7.94
C SER A 89 -1.37 3.40 -8.07
N CYS A 90 -1.06 2.42 -7.24
CA CYS A 90 -1.73 1.14 -7.18
C CYS A 90 -2.12 0.82 -5.73
N ALA A 91 -3.22 0.10 -5.57
CA ALA A 91 -3.68 -0.39 -4.29
C ALA A 91 -4.22 -1.82 -4.40
N ILE A 92 -4.09 -2.57 -3.31
CA ILE A 92 -4.71 -3.90 -3.18
C ILE A 92 -6.09 -3.70 -2.58
N GLN A 93 -7.13 -4.20 -3.25
CA GLN A 93 -8.49 -4.23 -2.73
C GLN A 93 -8.60 -5.21 -1.57
N ARG A 94 -9.21 -4.77 -0.47
CA ARG A 94 -9.34 -5.60 0.74
C ARG A 94 -10.26 -6.81 0.52
N GLU A 95 -11.34 -6.64 -0.24
CA GLU A 95 -12.40 -7.64 -0.42
C GLU A 95 -11.92 -8.92 -1.12
N ASN A 96 -11.06 -8.80 -2.13
CA ASN A 96 -10.68 -9.90 -3.02
C ASN A 96 -9.15 -10.02 -3.24
N GLY A 97 -8.36 -9.11 -2.65
CA GLY A 97 -6.92 -9.04 -2.84
C GLY A 97 -6.50 -8.62 -4.25
N LEU A 98 -7.42 -8.20 -5.12
CA LEU A 98 -7.13 -7.78 -6.48
C LEU A 98 -6.49 -6.39 -6.51
N LEU A 99 -5.75 -6.13 -7.58
CA LEU A 99 -5.08 -4.86 -7.78
C LEU A 99 -5.98 -3.85 -8.48
N ILE A 100 -5.95 -2.61 -8.02
CA ILE A 100 -6.46 -1.45 -8.76
C ILE A 100 -5.35 -0.41 -8.90
N CYS A 101 -5.11 0.06 -10.13
CA CYS A 101 -4.15 1.13 -10.40
C CYS A 101 -4.86 2.30 -11.08
N TRP A 102 -4.35 3.51 -10.85
CA TRP A 102 -4.80 4.74 -11.50
C TRP A 102 -3.60 5.61 -11.88
N GLY A 103 -3.78 6.47 -12.88
CA GLY A 103 -2.71 7.20 -13.54
C GLY A 103 -2.84 7.14 -15.07
N PRO A 104 -1.74 7.33 -15.82
CA PRO A 104 -1.78 7.43 -17.28
C PRO A 104 -2.18 6.11 -17.91
N LYS A 105 -3.11 6.16 -18.88
CA LYS A 105 -3.73 5.00 -19.55
C LYS A 105 -2.72 3.92 -19.97
N ARG A 106 -1.58 4.32 -20.53
CA ARG A 106 -0.54 3.39 -20.99
C ARG A 106 0.00 2.48 -19.88
N LEU A 107 0.18 2.98 -18.65
CA LEU A 107 0.64 2.17 -17.52
C LEU A 107 -0.46 1.23 -17.00
N LEU A 108 -1.73 1.65 -17.10
CA LEU A 108 -2.86 0.84 -16.69
C LEU A 108 -3.07 -0.37 -17.61
N GLU A 109 -2.81 -0.21 -18.91
CA GLU A 109 -2.87 -1.32 -19.89
C GLU A 109 -1.86 -2.44 -19.56
N PHE A 110 -0.66 -2.09 -19.07
CA PHE A 110 0.31 -3.09 -18.63
C PHE A 110 -0.15 -3.85 -17.38
N ALA A 111 -0.79 -3.16 -16.44
CA ALA A 111 -1.31 -3.79 -15.24
C ALA A 111 -2.44 -4.78 -15.58
N SER A 112 -3.44 -4.36 -16.37
CA SER A 112 -4.60 -5.22 -16.68
C SER A 112 -4.21 -6.54 -17.35
N ASN A 113 -3.20 -6.55 -18.22
CA ASN A 113 -2.82 -7.78 -18.93
C ASN A 113 -2.16 -8.83 -18.04
N VAL A 114 -1.54 -8.41 -16.92
CA VAL A 114 -0.75 -9.30 -16.05
C VAL A 114 -1.49 -9.63 -14.76
N THR A 115 -2.25 -8.67 -14.21
CA THR A 115 -2.81 -8.79 -12.86
C THR A 115 -4.29 -9.15 -12.84
N ASN A 116 -4.94 -9.28 -14.00
CA ASN A 116 -6.33 -9.73 -14.08
C ASN A 116 -6.46 -11.13 -13.47
N SER A 117 -7.20 -11.25 -12.37
CA SER A 117 -7.40 -12.49 -11.60
C SER A 117 -6.21 -12.97 -10.76
N VAL A 118 -5.24 -12.10 -10.46
CA VAL A 118 -4.17 -12.39 -9.49
C VAL A 118 -4.38 -11.56 -8.23
N SER A 119 -4.45 -12.24 -7.07
CA SER A 119 -4.51 -11.58 -5.77
C SER A 119 -3.11 -11.41 -5.18
N PHE A 120 -2.90 -10.29 -4.49
CA PHE A 120 -1.61 -9.91 -3.91
C PHE A 120 -1.67 -9.72 -2.39
N GLU A 121 -0.59 -10.08 -1.70
CA GLU A 121 -0.37 -9.78 -0.27
C GLU A 121 0.24 -8.39 -0.08
N SER A 122 1.15 -8.01 -0.98
CA SER A 122 1.90 -6.76 -0.91
C SER A 122 2.30 -6.31 -2.30
N ILE A 123 2.44 -5.00 -2.47
CA ILE A 123 2.89 -4.34 -3.69
C ILE A 123 3.89 -3.25 -3.37
N VAL A 124 4.81 -3.01 -4.30
CA VAL A 124 5.77 -1.92 -4.30
C VAL A 124 5.86 -1.33 -5.70
N ALA A 125 6.10 -0.03 -5.81
CA ALA A 125 6.19 0.67 -7.08
C ALA A 125 7.53 1.40 -7.17
N GLY A 126 8.15 1.30 -8.35
CA GLY A 126 9.22 2.19 -8.80
C GLY A 126 8.64 3.30 -9.68
N LEU A 127 9.50 4.00 -10.42
CA LEU A 127 9.09 5.11 -11.29
C LEU A 127 8.01 4.67 -12.31
N ASP A 128 8.28 3.63 -13.09
CA ASP A 128 7.38 3.18 -14.16
C ASP A 128 6.90 1.73 -14.02
N PHE A 129 7.30 1.04 -12.94
CA PHE A 129 6.94 -0.36 -12.74
C PHE A 129 6.34 -0.60 -11.36
N THR A 130 5.59 -1.69 -11.23
CA THR A 130 5.07 -2.18 -9.95
C THR A 130 5.41 -3.65 -9.84
N CYS A 131 5.79 -4.07 -8.64
CA CYS A 131 5.99 -5.47 -8.29
C CYS A 131 5.04 -5.86 -7.17
N GLY A 132 4.53 -7.08 -7.20
CA GLY A 132 3.63 -7.61 -6.20
C GLY A 132 3.98 -9.03 -5.80
N LEU A 133 3.68 -9.37 -4.55
CA LEU A 133 3.80 -10.71 -3.99
C LEU A 133 2.42 -11.38 -4.02
N THR A 134 2.29 -12.53 -4.68
CA THR A 134 0.99 -13.21 -4.83
C THR A 134 0.53 -13.89 -3.54
N THR A 135 -0.77 -13.93 -3.28
CA THR A 135 -1.34 -14.64 -2.12
C THR A 135 -1.25 -16.17 -2.27
N LYS A 136 -1.30 -16.69 -3.50
CA LYS A 136 -1.37 -18.12 -3.78
C LYS A 136 -0.13 -18.88 -3.34
N ASN A 137 1.05 -18.33 -3.62
CA ASN A 137 2.32 -19.03 -3.44
C ASN A 137 3.49 -18.08 -3.12
N LEU A 138 3.20 -16.82 -2.76
CA LEU A 138 4.23 -15.81 -2.49
C LEU A 138 5.24 -15.67 -3.64
N SER A 139 4.80 -15.88 -4.88
CA SER A 139 5.62 -15.57 -6.05
C SER A 139 5.62 -14.08 -6.31
N LEU A 140 6.75 -13.56 -6.79
CA LEU A 140 6.88 -12.18 -7.17
C LEU A 140 6.46 -11.99 -8.63
N ILE A 141 5.73 -10.93 -8.94
CA ILE A 141 5.37 -10.54 -10.29
C ILE A 141 5.67 -9.06 -10.44
N CYS A 142 6.43 -8.66 -11.46
CA CYS A 142 6.66 -7.25 -11.80
C CYS A 142 6.08 -6.95 -13.18
N TRP A 143 5.51 -5.76 -13.33
CA TRP A 143 4.94 -5.27 -14.59
C TRP A 143 5.21 -3.78 -14.77
N GLY A 144 5.29 -3.34 -16.03
CA GLY A 144 5.59 -1.97 -16.43
C GLY A 144 6.42 -1.90 -17.72
N PRO A 145 6.71 -0.71 -18.26
CA PRO A 145 7.59 -0.54 -19.41
C PRO A 145 8.96 -1.19 -19.14
N GLY A 146 9.41 -2.07 -20.04
CA GLY A 146 10.67 -2.81 -19.88
C GLY A 146 10.57 -4.08 -19.03
N TRP A 147 9.41 -4.38 -18.43
CA TRP A 147 9.14 -5.62 -17.71
C TRP A 147 8.20 -6.49 -18.55
N SER A 148 8.78 -7.49 -19.23
CA SER A 148 8.10 -8.29 -20.25
C SER A 148 7.58 -9.64 -19.77
N SER A 149 7.74 -10.03 -18.50
CA SER A 149 7.37 -11.38 -18.04
C SER A 149 7.15 -11.50 -16.54
N VAL A 150 6.33 -12.50 -16.16
CA VAL A 150 6.24 -13.02 -14.80
C VAL A 150 7.60 -13.58 -14.41
N VAL A 151 8.35 -12.83 -13.60
CA VAL A 151 9.60 -13.35 -13.03
C VAL A 151 9.23 -14.22 -11.83
N LEU A 152 9.08 -15.53 -12.05
CA LEU A 152 8.99 -16.49 -10.95
C LEU A 152 10.31 -16.49 -10.18
N VAL A 153 10.44 -15.58 -9.23
CA VAL A 153 11.48 -15.69 -8.21
C VAL A 153 10.98 -16.75 -7.23
N PRO A 154 11.64 -17.91 -7.11
CA PRO A 154 11.33 -18.86 -6.05
C PRO A 154 11.76 -18.21 -4.72
N LEU A 155 10.88 -17.40 -4.15
CA LEU A 155 11.04 -16.82 -2.82
C LEU A 155 10.66 -17.88 -1.77
N THR A 156 11.27 -19.07 -1.84
CA THR A 156 11.08 -20.12 -0.82
C THR A 156 11.50 -19.65 0.59
N MET A 157 12.14 -18.49 0.69
CA MET A 157 12.67 -17.90 1.91
C MET A 157 12.39 -16.39 2.08
N VAL A 158 11.44 -15.79 1.35
CA VAL A 158 11.06 -14.38 1.61
C VAL A 158 9.60 -14.31 2.00
N ILE A 159 9.37 -14.12 3.29
CA ILE A 159 8.05 -14.03 3.89
C ILE A 159 7.76 -12.55 4.20
N PRO A 160 6.57 -12.03 3.86
CA PRO A 160 6.23 -10.63 4.13
C PRO A 160 5.96 -10.42 5.63
N GLY A 161 6.60 -9.42 6.20
CA GLY A 161 6.32 -8.95 7.57
C GLY A 161 7.55 -8.99 8.49
N PRO A 162 7.49 -8.24 9.60
CA PRO A 162 8.56 -8.24 10.58
C PRO A 162 8.55 -9.53 11.42
N CYS A 163 9.71 -9.89 11.95
CA CYS A 163 9.81 -10.87 13.01
C CYS A 163 9.17 -10.33 14.28
N VAL A 164 8.17 -11.05 14.81
CA VAL A 164 7.53 -10.71 16.07
C VAL A 164 7.72 -11.84 17.08
N GLN A 165 7.88 -11.49 18.35
CA GLN A 165 7.94 -12.46 19.45
C GLN A 165 6.55 -12.81 19.99
N SER A 166 5.52 -12.05 19.64
CA SER A 166 4.13 -12.33 20.01
C SER A 166 3.59 -13.54 19.27
N SER A 167 2.74 -14.33 19.94
CA SER A 167 2.09 -15.48 19.31
C SER A 167 1.11 -15.04 18.23
N CYS A 168 1.30 -15.51 16.99
CA CYS A 168 0.41 -15.28 15.85
C CYS A 168 -0.90 -16.10 15.95
N SER A 169 -1.51 -16.18 17.13
CA SER A 169 -2.59 -17.10 17.46
C SER A 169 -3.86 -16.86 16.65
N ILE A 170 -4.06 -15.63 16.18
CA ILE A 170 -5.30 -15.21 15.50
C ILE A 170 -5.26 -15.55 14.01
N CYS A 171 -4.11 -15.36 13.35
CA CYS A 171 -4.01 -15.38 11.88
C CYS A 171 -3.07 -16.47 11.38
N GLY A 172 -2.37 -17.13 12.30
CA GLY A 172 -1.40 -18.15 12.00
C GLY A 172 -0.03 -17.58 11.62
N VAL A 173 0.92 -18.48 11.52
CA VAL A 173 2.32 -18.22 11.22
C VAL A 173 2.61 -18.64 9.77
N TYR A 174 3.47 -17.91 9.07
CA TYR A 174 3.97 -18.39 7.77
C TYR A 174 4.97 -19.55 7.98
N PRO A 175 4.92 -20.62 7.16
CA PRO A 175 5.89 -21.72 7.22
C PRO A 175 7.33 -21.22 7.11
N ASN A 176 8.27 -21.82 7.85
CA ASN A 176 9.70 -21.44 7.91
C ASN A 176 10.02 -20.04 8.45
N SER A 177 9.05 -19.32 9.01
CA SER A 177 9.30 -17.95 9.50
C SER A 177 10.23 -17.88 10.72
N ASP A 178 10.28 -18.93 11.53
CA ASP A 178 11.22 -19.11 12.62
C ASP A 178 12.67 -19.12 12.13
N SER A 179 12.93 -19.81 11.02
CA SER A 179 14.26 -19.88 10.40
C SER A 179 14.72 -18.51 9.87
N LEU A 180 13.80 -17.75 9.26
CA LEU A 180 14.08 -16.40 8.74
C LEU A 180 14.24 -15.34 9.83
N CYS A 181 13.63 -15.57 11.00
CA CYS A 181 13.81 -14.72 12.17
C CYS A 181 15.04 -15.09 13.01
N ALA A 182 15.97 -15.86 12.44
CA ALA A 182 17.16 -16.37 13.11
C ALA A 182 16.82 -17.06 14.45
N GLY A 183 15.67 -17.73 14.52
CA GLY A 183 15.16 -18.42 15.71
C GLY A 183 14.51 -17.52 16.78
N SER A 184 14.48 -16.20 16.60
CA SER A 184 13.92 -15.24 17.58
C SER A 184 12.55 -14.70 17.14
N GLY A 185 11.56 -15.58 17.07
CA GLY A 185 10.17 -15.22 16.81
C GLY A 185 9.60 -15.86 15.56
N SER A 186 8.52 -15.29 15.04
CA SER A 186 7.81 -15.78 13.86
C SER A 186 7.21 -14.61 13.08
N ILE A 187 6.85 -14.85 11.83
CA ILE A 187 6.19 -13.85 10.98
C ILE A 187 4.72 -14.24 10.86
N CYS A 188 3.83 -13.37 11.33
CA CYS A 188 2.39 -13.62 11.32
C CYS A 188 1.80 -13.37 9.92
N LYS A 189 0.82 -14.19 9.54
CA LYS A 189 0.00 -13.93 8.35
C LYS A 189 -0.83 -12.67 8.52
N SER A 190 -1.08 -11.98 7.42
CA SER A 190 -1.97 -10.82 7.41
C SER A 190 -3.40 -11.24 7.75
N CYS A 191 -3.94 -10.65 8.81
CA CYS A 191 -5.30 -10.91 9.25
C CYS A 191 -6.27 -10.17 8.32
N GLN A 192 -6.99 -10.89 7.46
CA GLN A 192 -8.24 -10.35 6.89
C GLN A 192 -9.28 -10.37 8.00
N ILE A 193 -9.23 -9.38 8.89
CA ILE A 193 -10.31 -9.18 9.85
C ILE A 193 -11.47 -8.63 9.02
N GLU A 194 -12.45 -9.49 8.73
CA GLU A 194 -13.82 -9.03 8.48
C GLU A 194 -14.20 -8.22 9.72
N LEU A 195 -14.13 -6.89 9.60
CA LEU A 195 -14.74 -6.03 10.59
C LEU A 195 -16.21 -6.42 10.63
N PRO A 196 -16.78 -6.76 11.80
CA PRO A 196 -18.19 -7.08 11.90
C PRO A 196 -18.98 -5.93 11.28
N ILE A 197 -19.88 -6.28 10.36
CA ILE A 197 -20.82 -5.35 9.73
C ILE A 197 -21.42 -4.48 10.85
N PRO A 198 -21.30 -3.14 10.80
CA PRO A 198 -21.93 -2.29 11.80
C PRO A 198 -23.42 -2.65 11.85
N ALA A 199 -23.89 -3.08 13.02
CA ALA A 199 -25.30 -3.37 13.21
C ALA A 199 -26.11 -2.13 12.79
N LEU A 200 -27.02 -2.30 11.83
CA LEU A 200 -27.97 -1.27 11.43
C LEU A 200 -28.68 -0.75 12.69
N LEU A 201 -28.55 0.55 12.94
CA LEU A 201 -29.29 1.21 14.01
C LEU A 201 -30.79 0.96 13.78
N PRO A 202 -31.56 0.57 14.81
CA PRO A 202 -32.99 0.41 14.68
C PRO A 202 -33.61 1.76 14.26
N PRO A 203 -34.67 1.74 13.43
CA PRO A 203 -35.33 2.96 13.01
C PRO A 203 -35.87 3.71 14.23
N PRO A 204 -35.85 5.06 14.20
CA PRO A 204 -36.40 5.85 15.29
C PRO A 204 -37.90 5.54 15.47
N PRO A 205 -38.40 5.54 16.73
CA PRO A 205 -39.80 5.28 17.01
C PRO A 205 -40.72 6.34 16.37
N PRO A 206 -41.98 5.97 16.08
CA PRO A 206 -42.94 6.79 15.32
C PRO A 206 -43.32 8.10 16.01
#